data_AF-A0A534PX75-F1
#
_entry.id   AF-A0A534PX75-F1
#
_cell.length_a   1.000
_cell.length_b   1.000
_cell.length_c   1.000
_cell.angle_alpha   90.00
_cell.angle_beta   90.00
_cell.angle_gamma   90.00
#
_symmetry.space_group_name_H-M   'P 1'
#
loop_
_entity.id
_entity.type
_entity.pdbx_description
1 polymer ?
#
loop_
_entity_poly.entity_id
_entity_poly.type
_entity_poly.pdbx_seq_one_letter_code
_entity_poly.pdbx_strand_id
1 'polypeptide(L)'
;MDFSPSEELVAIRDLARQIFADRVTHERLLALEKSGAWFDGELWDELARAGLTALAIPETHGGGGLGMLELCAVFEEQGRHTAPVPLLATAVLGALAIAEFGTAEQRERWLRPVAERSAVLSAALIEYASSEPGAPRTSAKQSGGVWRLDGEKHCVPAADRASAILVPARTPGGVTVFAVDPRAAGVSLEPQVATHREPQWRMQLSGAPAEGLLGAPGQGGAIADWIAERAALALAAIQVGVAEEATRRTARYVSERKQFGKAIATFQGVALRAADAWIDVEALRGVVMQAAWRVAAGQPAAAAIATAKWWADRLGRRVSDPPLLPVVEAERAAIRRRAPAGGAARRPAARRAPSGSMSAPRAATLRYDEVSVGDALPALEVPITATAIVAGAIASRDYQDVHHDAALARQRGSKDIFMNILTTNGWVGRYVTDWAGPEALLRCVDIRLGAPNYPGDTMVLSGTVAAKRDGIVTVAVRGANQLGDHVSGQVELALP
;
A
#
# COMPACT_ATOMS: atom_id res chain seq x y z
N MET A 1 30.99 -8.40 14.29
CA MET A 1 29.54 -8.18 14.45
C MET A 1 28.96 -9.51 14.85
N ASP A 2 28.13 -9.51 15.89
CA ASP A 2 27.26 -10.63 16.22
C ASP A 2 25.84 -10.27 15.74
N PHE A 3 25.09 -11.27 15.31
CA PHE A 3 23.69 -11.15 14.87
C PHE A 3 22.76 -12.06 15.70
N SER A 4 23.30 -12.70 16.74
CA SER A 4 22.52 -13.48 17.70
C SER A 4 21.55 -12.56 18.46
N PRO A 5 20.23 -12.84 18.46
CA PRO A 5 19.28 -12.11 19.29
C PRO A 5 19.53 -12.39 20.78
N SER A 6 19.12 -11.46 21.66
CA SER A 6 19.10 -11.71 23.10
C SER A 6 18.11 -12.81 23.47
N GLU A 7 18.34 -13.49 24.60
CA GLU A 7 17.42 -14.51 25.12
C GLU A 7 16.01 -13.96 25.35
N GLU A 8 15.92 -12.70 25.78
CA GLU A 8 14.67 -11.94 25.93
C GLU A 8 13.95 -11.71 24.60
N LEU A 9 14.66 -11.24 23.57
CA LEU A 9 14.10 -11.04 22.22
C LEU A 9 13.63 -12.37 21.61
N VAL A 10 14.35 -13.47 21.88
CA VAL A 10 13.93 -14.84 21.53
C VAL A 10 12.66 -15.23 22.26
N ALA A 11 12.60 -15.04 23.58
CA ALA A 11 11.45 -15.41 24.40
C ALA A 11 10.17 -14.65 24.00
N ILE A 12 10.26 -13.33 23.80
CA ILE A 12 9.13 -12.50 23.35
C ILE A 12 8.65 -12.91 21.96
N ARG A 13 9.57 -13.11 21.01
CA ARG A 13 9.25 -13.57 19.64
C ARG A 13 8.57 -14.93 19.65
N ASP A 14 9.05 -15.87 20.46
CA ASP A 14 8.56 -17.25 20.46
C ASP A 14 7.23 -17.39 21.23
N LEU A 15 7.01 -16.58 22.27
CA LEU A 15 5.71 -16.38 22.92
C LEU A 15 4.67 -15.78 21.95
N ALA A 16 5.04 -14.71 21.23
CA ALA A 16 4.17 -14.11 20.23
C ALA A 16 3.83 -15.09 19.10
N ARG A 17 4.81 -15.84 18.60
CA ARG A 17 4.60 -16.92 17.61
C ARG A 17 3.59 -17.93 18.10
N GLN A 18 3.72 -18.41 19.35
CA GLN A 18 2.81 -19.41 19.90
C GLN A 18 1.37 -18.87 19.93
N ILE A 19 1.15 -17.69 20.53
CA ILE A 19 -0.20 -17.11 20.65
C ILE A 19 -0.82 -16.88 19.27
N PHE A 20 -0.08 -16.32 18.31
CA PHE A 20 -0.62 -16.11 16.96
C PHE A 20 -0.86 -17.43 16.21
N ALA A 21 -0.01 -18.44 16.35
CA ALA A 21 -0.20 -19.74 15.70
C ALA A 21 -1.41 -20.52 16.28
N ASP A 22 -1.59 -20.51 17.59
CA ASP A 22 -2.66 -21.23 18.29
C ASP A 22 -4.03 -20.54 18.08
N ARG A 23 -4.06 -19.21 17.93
CA ARG A 23 -5.30 -18.42 17.85
C ARG A 23 -5.70 -17.93 16.46
N VAL A 24 -4.76 -17.73 15.53
CA VAL A 24 -5.05 -17.13 14.22
C VAL A 24 -5.16 -18.21 13.14
N THR A 25 -6.10 -19.12 13.35
CA THR A 25 -6.39 -20.19 12.39
C THR A 25 -7.20 -19.65 11.20
N HIS A 26 -7.09 -20.31 10.05
CA HIS A 26 -7.87 -19.96 8.85
C HIS A 26 -9.39 -20.00 9.11
N GLU A 27 -9.84 -20.93 9.97
CA GLU A 27 -11.24 -21.05 10.36
C GLU A 27 -11.72 -19.88 11.23
N ARG A 28 -10.90 -19.42 12.19
CA ARG A 28 -11.21 -18.24 13.02
C ARG A 28 -11.22 -16.96 12.18
N LEU A 29 -10.26 -16.78 11.27
CA LEU A 29 -10.27 -15.66 10.32
C LEU A 29 -11.53 -15.64 9.44
N LEU A 30 -11.93 -16.79 8.89
CA LEU A 30 -13.17 -16.92 8.11
C LEU A 30 -14.44 -16.72 8.93
N ALA A 31 -14.45 -17.10 10.21
CA ALA A 31 -15.57 -16.86 11.12
C ALA A 31 -15.70 -15.37 11.44
N LEU A 32 -14.58 -14.69 11.67
CA LEU A 32 -14.51 -13.25 11.91
C LEU A 32 -15.03 -12.47 10.69
N GLU A 33 -14.51 -12.74 9.49
CA GLU A 33 -14.97 -12.11 8.25
C GLU A 33 -16.48 -12.30 8.01
N LYS A 34 -17.00 -13.52 8.23
CA LYS A 34 -18.44 -13.82 8.08
C LYS A 34 -19.32 -13.11 9.09
N SER A 35 -18.80 -12.78 10.28
CA SER A 35 -19.55 -12.06 11.31
C SER A 35 -19.63 -10.55 11.04
N GLY A 36 -18.87 -10.03 10.07
CA GLY A 36 -18.72 -8.59 9.83
C GLY A 36 -17.86 -7.87 10.87
N ALA A 37 -17.37 -8.58 11.90
CA ALA A 37 -16.38 -8.05 12.82
C ALA A 37 -15.00 -7.97 12.15
N TRP A 38 -14.18 -7.03 12.61
CA TRP A 38 -12.82 -6.80 12.14
C TRP A 38 -11.74 -7.14 13.17
N PHE A 39 -12.15 -7.47 14.39
CA PHE A 39 -11.32 -7.49 15.58
C PHE A 39 -11.57 -8.78 16.36
N ASP A 40 -10.53 -9.60 16.55
CA ASP A 40 -10.59 -10.77 17.43
C ASP A 40 -10.30 -10.33 18.88
N GLY A 41 -11.37 -10.21 19.67
CA GLY A 41 -11.28 -9.81 21.07
C GLY A 41 -10.69 -10.87 21.99
N GLU A 42 -10.87 -12.17 21.69
CA GLU A 42 -10.28 -13.24 22.48
C GLU A 42 -8.76 -13.27 22.33
N LEU A 43 -8.28 -13.05 21.09
CA LEU A 43 -6.88 -12.87 20.76
C LEU A 43 -6.31 -11.61 21.40
N TRP A 44 -7.01 -10.48 21.31
CA TRP A 44 -6.56 -9.23 21.94
C TRP A 44 -6.37 -9.40 23.44
N ASP A 45 -7.37 -9.97 24.12
CA ASP A 45 -7.31 -10.30 25.54
C ASP A 45 -6.16 -11.25 25.89
N GLU A 46 -5.75 -12.14 24.97
CA GLU A 46 -4.64 -13.08 25.18
C GLU A 46 -3.27 -12.42 25.02
N LEU A 47 -3.09 -11.63 23.95
CA LEU A 47 -1.90 -10.77 23.79
C LEU A 47 -1.75 -9.83 25.00
N ALA A 48 -2.87 -9.32 25.51
CA ALA A 48 -2.91 -8.42 26.65
C ALA A 48 -2.66 -9.14 27.99
N ARG A 49 -3.14 -10.39 28.16
CA ARG A 49 -2.75 -11.27 29.28
C ARG A 49 -1.26 -11.64 29.23
N ALA A 50 -0.68 -11.76 28.04
CA ALA A 50 0.75 -12.02 27.84
C ALA A 50 1.63 -10.76 27.89
N GLY A 51 1.08 -9.58 28.20
CA GLY A 51 1.81 -8.31 28.28
C GLY A 51 2.20 -7.69 26.94
N LEU A 52 1.98 -8.39 25.81
CA LEU A 52 2.44 -7.98 24.48
C LEU A 52 1.80 -6.67 23.98
N THR A 53 0.61 -6.30 24.49
CA THR A 53 -0.04 -5.00 24.19
C THR A 53 0.58 -3.82 24.95
N ALA A 54 1.31 -4.09 26.03
CA ALA A 54 1.95 -3.13 26.92
C ALA A 54 3.50 -3.28 26.94
N LEU A 55 4.05 -3.98 25.95
CA LEU A 55 5.45 -4.42 25.91
C LEU A 55 6.46 -3.29 26.08
N ALA A 56 6.21 -2.15 25.42
CA ALA A 56 7.03 -0.94 25.48
C ALA A 56 6.45 0.17 26.37
N ILE A 57 5.53 -0.18 27.27
CA ILE A 57 5.13 0.69 28.38
C ILE A 57 6.16 0.48 29.52
N PRO A 58 6.63 1.52 30.22
CA PRO A 58 7.54 1.36 31.35
C PRO A 58 6.93 0.51 32.48
N GLU A 59 7.75 -0.30 33.16
CA GLU A 59 7.35 -1.14 34.30
C GLU A 59 6.61 -0.35 35.39
N THR A 60 6.99 0.92 35.60
CA THR A 60 6.37 1.83 36.59
C THR A 60 4.88 2.09 36.33
N HIS A 61 4.40 1.87 35.10
CA HIS A 61 3.00 1.96 34.72
C HIS A 61 2.40 0.58 34.35
N GLY A 62 3.06 -0.52 34.75
CA GLY A 62 2.59 -1.90 34.57
C GLY A 62 2.94 -2.56 33.23
N GLY A 63 3.80 -1.94 32.41
CA GLY A 63 4.24 -2.50 31.13
C GLY A 63 5.49 -3.39 31.22
N GLY A 64 5.97 -3.83 30.06
CA GLY A 64 7.15 -4.70 29.94
C GLY A 64 8.51 -4.00 29.93
N GLY A 65 8.57 -2.68 29.81
CA GLY A 65 9.82 -1.89 29.79
C GLY A 65 10.69 -2.03 28.53
N LEU A 66 10.26 -2.78 27.51
CA LEU A 66 11.07 -3.11 26.32
C LEU A 66 10.93 -2.05 25.20
N GLY A 67 11.57 -2.28 24.05
CA GLY A 67 11.70 -1.28 22.99
C GLY A 67 11.00 -1.61 21.67
N MET A 68 11.33 -0.80 20.65
CA MET A 68 10.90 -1.04 19.26
C MET A 68 11.49 -2.31 18.66
N LEU A 69 12.58 -2.84 19.20
CA LEU A 69 13.22 -4.07 18.72
C LEU A 69 12.36 -5.30 19.03
N GLU A 70 11.86 -5.38 20.25
CA GLU A 70 11.01 -6.47 20.74
C GLU A 70 9.61 -6.35 20.15
N LEU A 71 9.08 -5.12 20.06
CA LEU A 71 7.85 -4.84 19.30
C LEU A 71 7.95 -5.29 17.84
N CYS A 72 9.07 -5.04 17.14
CA CYS A 72 9.26 -5.52 15.76
C CYS A 72 9.19 -7.05 15.65
N ALA A 73 9.68 -7.80 16.64
CA ALA A 73 9.56 -9.26 16.65
C ALA A 73 8.11 -9.73 16.85
N VAL A 74 7.31 -9.04 17.68
CA VAL A 74 5.87 -9.32 17.83
C VAL A 74 5.11 -8.96 16.54
N PHE A 75 5.44 -7.82 15.91
CA PHE A 75 4.85 -7.40 14.64
C PHE A 75 5.16 -8.34 13.48
N GLU A 76 6.35 -8.93 13.43
CA GLU A 76 6.68 -9.97 12.45
C GLU A 76 5.74 -11.18 12.60
N GLU A 77 5.55 -11.72 13.80
CA GLU A 77 4.66 -12.86 14.02
C GLU A 77 3.17 -12.48 13.84
N GLN A 78 2.77 -11.24 14.15
CA GLN A 78 1.43 -10.70 13.83
C GLN A 78 1.20 -10.73 12.30
N GLY A 79 2.17 -10.23 11.53
CA GLY A 79 2.12 -10.19 10.07
C GLY A 79 2.14 -11.58 9.44
N ARG A 80 2.94 -12.50 9.98
CA ARG A 80 3.02 -13.90 9.53
C ARG A 80 1.67 -14.63 9.61
N HIS A 81 0.78 -14.20 10.51
CA HIS A 81 -0.56 -14.74 10.66
C HIS A 81 -1.68 -13.83 10.11
N THR A 82 -1.35 -12.64 9.59
CA THR A 82 -2.32 -11.57 9.23
C THR A 82 -3.31 -11.28 10.37
N ALA A 83 -2.80 -11.22 11.60
CA ALA A 83 -3.62 -11.22 12.81
C ALA A 83 -4.38 -9.89 13.02
N PRO A 84 -5.72 -9.90 13.10
CA PRO A 84 -6.56 -8.70 13.05
C PRO A 84 -6.72 -8.05 14.44
N VAL A 85 -5.70 -7.32 14.88
CA VAL A 85 -5.61 -6.68 16.19
C VAL A 85 -5.01 -5.26 16.14
N PRO A 86 -5.48 -4.31 16.98
CA PRO A 86 -5.04 -2.91 16.99
C PRO A 86 -3.69 -2.72 17.71
N LEU A 87 -2.75 -3.66 17.56
CA LEU A 87 -1.48 -3.65 18.26
C LEU A 87 -0.61 -2.46 17.84
N LEU A 88 -0.54 -2.17 16.53
CA LEU A 88 0.21 -1.01 16.02
C LEU A 88 -0.39 0.32 16.50
N ALA A 89 -1.72 0.43 16.53
CA ALA A 89 -2.41 1.62 17.04
C ALA A 89 -2.17 1.81 18.55
N THR A 90 -2.34 0.75 19.33
CA THR A 90 -2.24 0.82 20.79
C THR A 90 -0.79 0.98 21.25
N ALA A 91 0.10 0.07 20.84
CA ALA A 91 1.47 0.02 21.35
C ALA A 91 2.37 1.10 20.74
N VAL A 92 2.28 1.36 19.43
CA VAL A 92 3.21 2.27 18.72
C VAL A 92 2.64 3.67 18.54
N LEU A 93 1.42 3.82 18.00
CA LEU A 93 0.86 5.15 17.74
C LEU A 93 0.48 5.88 19.04
N GLY A 94 -0.07 5.16 20.02
CA GLY A 94 -0.50 5.72 21.30
C GLY A 94 0.50 5.56 22.43
N ALA A 95 0.68 4.33 22.93
CA ALA A 95 1.35 4.06 24.20
C ALA A 95 2.83 4.48 24.19
N LEU A 96 3.61 4.06 23.19
CA LEU A 96 5.02 4.42 23.05
C LEU A 96 5.22 5.95 22.92
N ALA A 97 4.31 6.65 22.25
CA ALA A 97 4.34 8.11 22.12
C ALA A 97 4.08 8.83 23.45
N ILE A 98 3.17 8.31 24.28
CA ILE A 98 2.88 8.85 25.63
C ILE A 98 3.98 8.45 26.62
N ALA A 99 4.57 7.26 26.49
CA ALA A 99 5.72 6.83 27.29
C ALA A 99 6.94 7.74 27.07
N GLU A 100 7.22 8.14 25.83
CA GLU A 100 8.27 9.10 25.51
C GLU A 100 7.89 10.53 25.96
N PHE A 101 6.83 11.12 25.39
CA PHE A 101 6.58 12.56 25.45
C PHE A 101 5.52 13.00 26.48
N GLY A 102 4.88 12.05 27.18
CA GLY A 102 3.83 12.35 28.15
C GLY A 102 4.36 12.96 29.45
N THR A 103 3.57 13.82 30.07
CA THR A 103 3.78 14.21 31.49
C THR A 103 3.52 13.01 32.41
N ALA A 104 3.91 13.09 33.68
CA ALA A 104 3.67 12.02 34.64
C ALA A 104 2.17 11.66 34.77
N GLU A 105 1.30 12.69 34.73
CA GLU A 105 -0.15 12.56 34.81
C GLU A 105 -0.74 11.94 33.53
N GLN A 106 -0.18 12.29 32.36
CA GLN A 106 -0.59 11.71 31.07
C GLN A 106 -0.17 10.24 30.96
N ARG A 107 1.06 9.91 31.39
CA ARG A 107 1.56 8.53 31.44
C ARG A 107 0.70 7.69 32.36
N GLU A 108 0.44 8.15 33.58
CA GLU A 108 -0.37 7.43 34.55
C GLU A 108 -1.83 7.28 34.09
N ARG A 109 -2.43 8.31 33.49
CA ARG A 109 -3.82 8.28 33.01
C ARG A 109 -4.03 7.35 31.80
N TRP A 110 -3.06 7.25 30.88
CA TRP A 110 -3.26 6.57 29.60
C TRP A 110 -2.50 5.26 29.44
N LEU A 111 -1.35 5.08 30.11
CA LEU A 111 -0.55 3.84 29.99
C LEU A 111 -1.06 2.74 30.93
N ARG A 112 -1.40 3.09 32.19
CA ARG A 112 -1.92 2.13 33.16
C ARG A 112 -3.17 1.40 32.63
N PRO A 113 -4.20 2.05 32.04
CA PRO A 113 -5.33 1.34 31.44
C PRO A 113 -4.97 0.41 30.27
N VAL A 114 -3.90 0.68 29.51
CA VAL A 114 -3.43 -0.25 28.46
C VAL A 114 -2.75 -1.47 29.09
N ALA A 115 -1.93 -1.28 30.13
CA ALA A 115 -1.31 -2.37 30.90
C ALA A 115 -2.34 -3.21 31.67
N GLU A 116 -3.39 -2.59 32.22
CA GLU A 116 -4.51 -3.26 32.88
C GLU A 116 -5.49 -3.91 31.89
N ARG A 117 -5.28 -3.66 30.59
CA ARG A 117 -5.97 -4.24 29.42
C ARG A 117 -7.40 -3.70 29.21
N SER A 118 -7.68 -2.52 29.75
CA SER A 118 -8.99 -1.84 29.69
C SER A 118 -9.06 -0.71 28.65
N ALA A 119 -7.95 -0.33 28.02
CA ALA A 119 -7.88 0.72 27.00
C ALA A 119 -7.20 0.29 25.70
N VAL A 120 -7.64 0.92 24.60
CA VAL A 120 -6.99 0.93 23.27
C VAL A 120 -6.57 2.38 22.99
N LEU A 121 -5.46 2.60 22.30
CA LEU A 121 -5.01 3.93 21.90
C LEU A 121 -4.80 3.99 20.37
N SER A 122 -4.73 5.20 19.81
CA SER A 122 -4.46 5.43 18.39
C SER A 122 -3.88 6.83 18.14
N ALA A 123 -3.51 7.13 16.89
CA ALA A 123 -3.16 8.48 16.43
C ALA A 123 -3.75 8.78 15.05
N ALA A 124 -4.17 10.03 14.85
CA ALA A 124 -4.82 10.52 13.64
C ALA A 124 -3.88 11.45 12.86
N LEU A 125 -2.85 10.87 12.24
CA LEU A 125 -1.72 11.59 11.67
C LEU A 125 -1.98 12.14 10.25
N ILE A 126 -2.76 11.43 9.44
CA ILE A 126 -2.91 11.70 7.99
C ILE A 126 -4.08 12.66 7.72
N GLU A 127 -3.93 13.52 6.70
CA GLU A 127 -4.98 14.40 6.20
C GLU A 127 -5.09 14.30 4.68
N TYR A 128 -6.26 14.62 4.10
CA TYR A 128 -6.47 14.53 2.65
C TYR A 128 -5.44 15.34 1.84
N ALA A 129 -4.79 14.69 0.87
CA ALA A 129 -3.70 15.26 0.06
C ALA A 129 -2.54 15.87 0.89
N SER A 130 -2.23 15.30 2.05
CA SER A 130 -0.99 15.54 2.80
C SER A 130 -0.34 14.23 3.22
N SER A 131 0.99 14.18 3.21
CA SER A 131 1.80 13.09 3.78
C SER A 131 2.71 13.57 4.91
N GLU A 132 2.54 14.81 5.37
CA GLU A 132 3.41 15.51 6.32
C GLU A 132 2.73 15.63 7.69
N PRO A 133 2.90 14.65 8.61
CA PRO A 133 2.16 14.63 9.87
C PRO A 133 2.62 15.73 10.84
N GLY A 134 3.88 16.17 10.76
CA GLY A 134 4.40 17.33 11.46
C GLY A 134 3.88 18.70 10.96
N ALA A 135 3.14 18.75 9.84
CA ALA A 135 2.65 20.00 9.23
C ALA A 135 1.11 20.07 9.03
N PRO A 136 0.29 19.75 10.06
CA PRO A 136 -1.17 19.61 9.92
C PRO A 136 -1.89 20.90 9.53
N ARG A 137 -3.05 20.75 8.87
CA ARG A 137 -4.02 21.84 8.65
C ARG A 137 -5.16 21.79 9.66
N THR A 138 -5.40 20.65 10.32
CA THR A 138 -6.22 20.61 11.56
C THR A 138 -5.71 21.68 12.52
N SER A 139 -6.61 22.53 13.02
CA SER A 139 -6.28 23.66 13.88
C SER A 139 -6.78 23.44 15.30
N ALA A 140 -6.12 24.07 16.27
CA ALA A 140 -6.46 24.01 17.69
C ALA A 140 -6.46 25.41 18.30
N LYS A 141 -7.55 25.75 19.01
CA LYS A 141 -7.76 27.06 19.65
C LYS A 141 -8.23 26.87 21.09
N GLN A 142 -7.77 27.71 22.02
CA GLN A 142 -8.25 27.67 23.39
C GLN A 142 -9.57 28.45 23.52
N SER A 143 -10.55 27.87 24.21
CA SER A 143 -11.89 28.44 24.42
C SER A 143 -12.42 28.01 25.79
N GLY A 144 -12.65 28.98 26.68
CA GLY A 144 -13.07 28.69 28.06
C GLY A 144 -12.06 27.85 28.85
N GLY A 145 -10.76 28.02 28.58
CA GLY A 145 -9.67 27.23 29.18
C GLY A 145 -9.39 25.90 28.47
N VAL A 146 -10.37 25.32 27.78
CA VAL A 146 -10.27 24.03 27.07
C VAL A 146 -9.74 24.22 25.65
N TRP A 147 -8.95 23.27 25.13
CA TRP A 147 -8.57 23.25 23.72
C TRP A 147 -9.69 22.67 22.86
N ARG A 148 -9.99 23.34 21.74
CA ARG A 148 -10.96 22.89 20.75
C ARG A 148 -10.29 22.73 19.40
N LEU A 149 -10.53 21.59 18.75
CA LEU A 149 -9.93 21.22 17.47
C LEU A 149 -10.97 21.28 16.35
N ASP A 150 -10.53 21.80 15.20
CA ASP A 150 -11.29 21.94 13.96
C ASP A 150 -10.48 21.36 12.79
N GLY A 151 -11.08 20.44 12.02
CA GLY A 151 -10.47 19.88 10.82
C GLY A 151 -10.88 18.43 10.53
N GLU A 152 -10.13 17.75 9.66
CA GLU A 152 -10.38 16.36 9.29
C GLU A 152 -9.08 15.55 9.23
N LYS A 153 -9.12 14.33 9.78
CA LYS A 153 -8.07 13.31 9.66
C LYS A 153 -8.60 12.09 8.91
N HIS A 154 -7.71 11.38 8.23
CA HIS A 154 -8.00 10.18 7.42
C HIS A 154 -7.16 9.00 7.92
N CYS A 155 -7.56 7.78 7.55
CA CYS A 155 -6.80 6.57 7.83
C CYS A 155 -6.44 6.41 9.32
N VAL A 156 -7.39 6.72 10.21
CA VAL A 156 -7.19 6.61 11.67
C VAL A 156 -7.51 5.18 12.09
N PRO A 157 -6.55 4.36 12.59
CA PRO A 157 -6.81 2.97 12.93
C PRO A 157 -7.54 2.84 14.27
N ALA A 158 -8.39 1.83 14.42
CA ALA A 158 -9.09 1.46 15.67
C ALA A 158 -9.85 2.60 16.39
N ALA A 159 -10.31 3.62 15.64
CA ALA A 159 -10.88 4.85 16.21
C ALA A 159 -12.21 4.63 16.96
N ASP A 160 -12.98 3.60 16.58
CA ASP A 160 -14.19 3.14 17.27
C ASP A 160 -13.92 2.64 18.71
N ARG A 161 -12.76 1.98 18.90
CA ARG A 161 -12.36 1.33 20.14
C ARG A 161 -11.46 2.19 21.02
N ALA A 162 -10.70 3.12 20.44
CA ALA A 162 -9.75 3.94 21.17
C ALA A 162 -10.39 4.68 22.37
N SER A 163 -9.66 4.73 23.49
CA SER A 163 -9.97 5.52 24.69
C SER A 163 -9.44 6.95 24.56
N ALA A 164 -8.37 7.13 23.79
CA ALA A 164 -7.87 8.41 23.32
C ALA A 164 -7.16 8.25 21.96
N ILE A 165 -7.26 9.29 21.13
CA ILE A 165 -6.59 9.40 19.84
C ILE A 165 -5.64 10.61 19.89
N LEU A 166 -4.37 10.41 19.55
CA LEU A 166 -3.38 11.48 19.45
C LEU A 166 -3.55 12.24 18.12
N VAL A 167 -3.79 13.56 18.19
CA VAL A 167 -4.09 14.41 17.03
C VAL A 167 -3.06 15.56 16.92
N PRO A 168 -2.19 15.57 15.91
CA PRO A 168 -1.38 16.75 15.60
C PRO A 168 -2.25 17.86 15.00
N ALA A 169 -2.22 19.04 15.63
CA ALA A 169 -2.98 20.22 15.24
C ALA A 169 -2.17 21.52 15.41
N ARG A 170 -2.52 22.54 14.62
CA ARG A 170 -1.86 23.83 14.55
C ARG A 170 -2.46 24.83 15.55
N THR A 171 -1.63 25.32 16.47
CA THR A 171 -1.95 26.42 17.40
C THR A 171 -1.26 27.72 16.95
N PRO A 172 -1.58 28.90 17.54
CA PRO A 172 -0.78 30.11 17.37
C PRO A 172 0.68 29.98 17.82
N GLY A 173 0.99 29.04 18.72
CA GLY A 173 2.35 28.72 19.20
C GLY A 173 3.06 27.62 18.40
N GLY A 174 2.57 27.28 17.21
CA GLY A 174 3.09 26.19 16.39
C GLY A 174 2.28 24.89 16.52
N VAL A 175 2.86 23.78 16.06
CA VAL A 175 2.19 22.47 16.05
C VAL A 175 2.27 21.80 17.42
N THR A 176 1.16 21.20 17.83
CA THR A 176 0.98 20.50 19.10
C THR A 176 0.26 19.19 18.85
N VAL A 177 0.63 18.11 19.55
CA VAL A 177 -0.17 16.88 19.62
C VAL A 177 -1.06 16.92 20.85
N PHE A 178 -2.34 16.59 20.68
CA PHE A 178 -3.36 16.56 21.72
C PHE A 178 -3.97 15.17 21.86
N ALA A 179 -4.49 14.82 23.03
CA ALA A 179 -5.34 13.65 23.22
C ALA A 179 -6.83 14.02 23.03
N VAL A 180 -7.54 13.30 22.16
CA VAL A 180 -8.98 13.47 21.88
C VAL A 180 -9.71 12.17 22.21
N ASP A 181 -10.78 12.23 23.01
CA ASP A 181 -11.71 11.10 23.15
C ASP A 181 -12.57 11.01 21.87
N PRO A 182 -12.56 9.87 21.13
CA PRO A 182 -13.36 9.71 19.92
C PRO A 182 -14.88 9.80 20.14
N ARG A 183 -15.36 9.76 21.39
CA ARG A 183 -16.77 9.84 21.77
C ARG A 183 -17.19 11.24 22.24
N ALA A 184 -16.26 12.21 22.24
CA ALA A 184 -16.54 13.57 22.66
C ALA A 184 -17.42 14.34 21.67
N ALA A 185 -18.24 15.26 22.19
CA ALA A 185 -19.08 16.14 21.37
C ALA A 185 -18.23 17.00 20.41
N GLY A 186 -18.55 16.94 19.12
CA GLY A 186 -17.76 17.58 18.06
C GLY A 186 -16.82 16.64 17.30
N VAL A 187 -16.67 15.38 17.74
CA VAL A 187 -16.03 14.32 16.95
C VAL A 187 -17.08 13.57 16.12
N SER A 188 -16.73 13.22 14.89
CA SER A 188 -17.48 12.29 14.02
C SER A 188 -16.51 11.29 13.42
N LEU A 189 -16.93 10.01 13.34
CA LEU A 189 -16.15 8.90 12.80
C LEU A 189 -16.93 8.17 11.70
N GLU A 190 -16.36 8.13 10.50
CA GLU A 190 -16.90 7.36 9.35
C GLU A 190 -15.93 6.22 8.97
N PRO A 191 -16.38 4.96 8.88
CA PRO A 191 -15.54 3.85 8.46
C PRO A 191 -15.00 4.01 7.01
N GLN A 192 -13.73 3.71 6.82
CA GLN A 192 -13.02 3.72 5.54
C GLN A 192 -12.50 2.30 5.21
N VAL A 193 -12.65 1.90 3.94
CA VAL A 193 -12.15 0.61 3.44
C VAL A 193 -10.72 0.75 2.95
N ALA A 194 -9.76 0.24 3.73
CA ALA A 194 -8.35 0.17 3.36
C ALA A 194 -8.00 -1.14 2.63
N THR A 195 -6.89 -1.15 1.89
CA THR A 195 -6.46 -2.30 1.05
C THR A 195 -6.13 -3.57 1.85
N HIS A 196 -5.60 -3.42 3.07
CA HIS A 196 -5.39 -4.52 4.02
C HIS A 196 -6.67 -4.99 4.75
N ARG A 197 -7.82 -4.39 4.45
CA ARG A 197 -9.14 -4.63 5.09
C ARG A 197 -9.26 -4.34 6.58
N GLU A 198 -8.18 -4.17 7.35
CA GLU A 198 -8.27 -3.57 8.69
C GLU A 198 -9.01 -2.22 8.60
N PRO A 199 -10.13 -2.03 9.31
CA PRO A 199 -10.89 -0.79 9.25
C PRO A 199 -10.09 0.40 9.74
N GLN A 200 -10.26 1.48 9.01
CA GLN A 200 -9.75 2.80 9.33
C GLN A 200 -10.93 3.75 9.42
N TRP A 201 -10.74 4.95 9.97
CA TRP A 201 -11.79 5.94 10.05
C TRP A 201 -11.36 7.30 9.48
N ARG A 202 -12.32 7.97 8.83
CA ARG A 202 -12.29 9.42 8.61
C ARG A 202 -12.81 10.06 9.90
N MET A 203 -12.02 10.96 10.48
CA MET A 203 -12.32 11.63 11.75
C MET A 203 -12.52 13.13 11.50
N GLN A 204 -13.76 13.61 11.57
CA GLN A 204 -14.05 15.04 11.56
C GLN A 204 -14.01 15.59 12.99
N LEU A 205 -13.49 16.81 13.11
CA LEU A 205 -13.39 17.58 14.34
C LEU A 205 -14.06 18.94 14.10
N SER A 206 -15.08 19.25 14.90
CA SER A 206 -15.82 20.51 14.86
C SER A 206 -16.00 21.04 16.27
N GLY A 207 -15.15 21.98 16.67
CA GLY A 207 -15.04 22.48 18.04
C GLY A 207 -14.70 21.40 19.08
N ALA A 208 -14.18 20.24 18.65
CA ALA A 208 -14.04 19.04 19.46
C ALA A 208 -13.09 19.28 20.66
N PRO A 209 -13.49 18.98 21.90
CA PRO A 209 -12.64 19.22 23.06
C PRO A 209 -11.45 18.25 23.05
N ALA A 210 -10.27 18.77 23.39
CA ALA A 210 -9.05 18.00 23.50
C ALA A 210 -8.32 18.28 24.81
N GLU A 211 -7.67 17.25 25.33
CA GLU A 211 -6.87 17.29 26.54
C GLU A 211 -5.38 17.10 26.20
N GLY A 212 -4.52 17.25 27.21
CA GLY A 212 -3.14 16.75 27.19
C GLY A 212 -2.31 17.21 26.00
N LEU A 213 -1.76 18.43 26.09
CA LEU A 213 -0.64 18.84 25.24
C LEU A 213 0.52 17.85 25.49
N LEU A 214 0.91 17.12 24.45
CA LEU A 214 1.97 16.11 24.49
C LEU A 214 3.32 16.76 24.13
N GLY A 215 4.35 16.53 24.94
CA GLY A 215 5.62 17.27 24.88
C GLY A 215 5.48 18.72 25.37
N ALA A 216 6.22 19.65 24.75
CA ALA A 216 6.13 21.09 24.99
C ALA A 216 5.59 21.86 23.76
N PRO A 217 5.04 23.08 23.93
CA PRO A 217 4.55 23.89 22.81
C PRO A 217 5.58 24.04 21.68
N GLY A 218 5.14 23.81 20.44
CA GLY A 218 6.00 23.83 19.25
C GLY A 218 6.73 22.52 18.93
N GLN A 219 6.84 21.57 19.87
CA GLN A 219 7.46 20.26 19.61
C GLN A 219 6.54 19.29 18.84
N GLY A 220 5.23 19.56 18.78
CA GLY A 220 4.23 18.63 18.25
C GLY A 220 4.44 18.22 16.79
N GLY A 221 5.17 19.03 16.00
CA GLY A 221 5.58 18.65 14.64
C GLY A 221 6.51 17.44 14.66
N ALA A 222 7.67 17.60 15.30
CA ALA A 222 8.68 16.55 15.45
C ALA A 222 8.14 15.30 16.20
N ILE A 223 7.20 15.47 17.14
CA ILE A 223 6.53 14.36 17.80
C ILE A 223 5.66 13.57 16.80
N ALA A 224 4.87 14.24 15.96
CA ALA A 224 4.05 13.58 14.94
C ALA A 224 4.91 12.83 13.91
N ASP A 225 6.05 13.40 13.52
CA ASP A 225 7.01 12.75 12.61
C ASP A 225 7.69 11.53 13.29
N TRP A 226 8.11 11.64 14.56
CA TRP A 226 8.69 10.56 15.38
C TRP A 226 7.73 9.36 15.53
N ILE A 227 6.43 9.61 15.65
CA ILE A 227 5.38 8.58 15.68
C ILE A 227 5.23 7.94 14.30
N ALA A 228 5.20 8.73 13.24
CA ALA A 228 5.09 8.23 11.87
C ALA A 228 6.29 7.37 11.45
N GLU A 229 7.51 7.72 11.87
CA GLU A 229 8.71 6.88 11.68
C GLU A 229 8.56 5.51 12.36
N ARG A 230 8.12 5.47 13.62
CA ARG A 230 7.95 4.19 14.35
C ARG A 230 6.79 3.36 13.80
N ALA A 231 5.71 4.00 13.36
CA ALA A 231 4.64 3.34 12.62
C ALA A 231 5.14 2.74 11.29
N ALA A 232 5.97 3.46 10.54
CA ALA A 232 6.57 2.95 9.30
C ALA A 232 7.51 1.77 9.54
N LEU A 233 8.27 1.76 10.64
CA LEU A 233 9.10 0.64 11.06
C LEU A 233 8.26 -0.58 11.49
N ALA A 234 7.20 -0.37 12.27
CA ALA A 234 6.28 -1.44 12.68
C ALA A 234 5.56 -2.06 11.48
N LEU A 235 5.07 -1.24 10.53
CA LEU A 235 4.50 -1.73 9.26
C LEU A 235 5.52 -2.52 8.42
N ALA A 236 6.80 -2.11 8.41
CA ALA A 236 7.84 -2.86 7.73
C ALA A 236 8.11 -4.23 8.39
N ALA A 237 8.03 -4.32 9.72
CA ALA A 237 8.13 -5.59 10.45
C ALA A 237 6.92 -6.51 10.20
N ILE A 238 5.68 -5.99 10.20
CA ILE A 238 4.49 -6.74 9.75
C ILE A 238 4.71 -7.29 8.34
N GLN A 239 5.28 -6.47 7.43
CA GLN A 239 5.52 -6.88 6.05
C GLN A 239 6.62 -7.96 5.89
N VAL A 240 7.58 -8.09 6.83
CA VAL A 240 8.49 -9.25 6.88
C VAL A 240 7.67 -10.53 7.05
N GLY A 241 6.84 -10.59 8.10
CA GLY A 241 6.04 -11.77 8.41
C GLY A 241 5.07 -12.15 7.29
N VAL A 242 4.35 -11.15 6.73
CA VAL A 242 3.44 -11.36 5.59
C VAL A 242 4.20 -11.92 4.38
N ALA A 243 5.36 -11.36 4.04
CA ALA A 243 6.14 -11.78 2.88
C ALA A 243 6.77 -13.17 3.08
N GLU A 244 7.24 -13.48 4.29
CA GLU A 244 7.77 -14.80 4.61
C GLU A 244 6.68 -15.88 4.55
N GLU A 245 5.53 -15.67 5.20
CA GLU A 245 4.44 -16.66 5.17
C GLU A 245 3.90 -16.88 3.77
N ALA A 246 3.72 -15.81 2.98
CA ALA A 246 3.30 -15.93 1.59
C ALA A 246 4.33 -16.72 0.77
N THR A 247 5.62 -16.46 0.97
CA THR A 247 6.71 -17.21 0.31
C THR A 247 6.71 -18.67 0.75
N ARG A 248 6.54 -18.97 2.04
CA ARG A 248 6.49 -20.32 2.61
C ARG A 248 5.26 -21.11 2.12
N ARG A 249 4.08 -20.49 2.09
CA ARG A 249 2.84 -21.08 1.54
C ARG A 249 3.00 -21.40 0.06
N THR A 250 3.58 -20.48 -0.71
CA THR A 250 3.88 -20.68 -2.14
C THR A 250 4.90 -21.81 -2.33
N ALA A 251 6.01 -21.83 -1.57
CA ALA A 251 7.04 -22.86 -1.63
C ALA A 251 6.47 -24.28 -1.37
N ARG A 252 5.60 -24.41 -0.37
CA ARG A 252 4.85 -25.66 -0.10
C ARG A 252 3.98 -26.05 -1.31
N TYR A 253 3.12 -25.14 -1.77
CA TYR A 253 2.23 -25.42 -2.90
C TYR A 253 2.97 -25.83 -4.18
N VAL A 254 4.07 -25.15 -4.55
CA VAL A 254 4.84 -25.51 -5.76
C VAL A 254 5.56 -26.85 -5.64
N SER A 255 5.86 -27.29 -4.42
CA SER A 255 6.48 -28.59 -4.14
C SER A 255 5.47 -29.74 -4.23
N GLU A 256 4.22 -29.50 -3.80
CA GLU A 256 3.14 -30.49 -3.83
C GLU A 256 2.44 -30.57 -5.20
N ARG A 257 2.23 -29.42 -5.87
CA ARG A 257 1.45 -29.31 -7.10
C ARG A 257 2.18 -29.95 -8.28
N LYS A 258 1.56 -30.95 -8.92
CA LYS A 258 2.10 -31.64 -10.10
C LYS A 258 1.49 -31.15 -11.41
N GLN A 259 2.33 -30.90 -12.42
CA GLN A 259 1.98 -30.68 -13.83
C GLN A 259 3.06 -31.28 -14.74
N PHE A 260 2.70 -31.68 -15.97
CA PHE A 260 3.62 -32.35 -16.90
C PHE A 260 4.37 -33.54 -16.27
N GLY A 261 3.66 -34.34 -15.46
CA GLY A 261 4.18 -35.53 -14.78
C GLY A 261 4.97 -35.29 -13.48
N LYS A 262 5.35 -34.06 -13.13
CA LYS A 262 6.25 -33.78 -11.99
C LYS A 262 5.82 -32.56 -11.15
N ALA A 263 6.40 -32.40 -9.95
CA ALA A 263 6.16 -31.24 -9.09
C ALA A 263 6.65 -29.94 -9.76
N ILE A 264 5.88 -28.85 -9.68
CA ILE A 264 6.18 -27.63 -10.43
C ILE A 264 7.41 -26.86 -9.90
N ALA A 265 7.81 -27.09 -8.65
CA ALA A 265 9.10 -26.65 -8.11
C ALA A 265 10.31 -27.16 -8.93
N THR A 266 10.17 -28.29 -9.65
CA THR A 266 11.24 -28.85 -10.48
C THR A 266 11.42 -28.16 -11.84
N PHE A 267 10.71 -27.07 -12.11
CA PHE A 267 10.98 -26.19 -13.24
C PHE A 267 11.85 -25.01 -12.77
N GLN A 268 12.98 -24.78 -13.45
CA GLN A 268 13.98 -23.78 -13.05
C GLN A 268 13.38 -22.39 -12.86
N GLY A 269 12.46 -21.97 -13.74
CA GLY A 269 11.76 -20.68 -13.63
C GLY A 269 10.74 -20.57 -12.47
N VAL A 270 10.46 -21.66 -11.75
CA VAL A 270 9.73 -21.64 -10.46
C VAL A 270 10.72 -21.60 -9.31
N ALA A 271 11.75 -22.46 -9.34
CA ALA A 271 12.79 -22.51 -8.32
C ALA A 271 13.55 -21.19 -8.15
N LEU A 272 13.96 -20.55 -9.26
CA LEU A 272 14.64 -19.25 -9.22
C LEU A 272 13.76 -18.17 -8.59
N ARG A 273 12.47 -18.09 -8.94
CA ARG A 273 11.55 -17.09 -8.37
C ARG A 273 11.30 -17.30 -6.88
N ALA A 274 11.30 -18.55 -6.40
CA ALA A 274 11.22 -18.85 -4.98
C ALA A 274 12.50 -18.42 -4.23
N ALA A 275 13.67 -18.58 -4.86
CA ALA A 275 14.93 -18.08 -4.31
C ALA A 275 15.00 -16.53 -4.30
N ASP A 276 14.59 -15.88 -5.40
CA ASP A 276 14.51 -14.40 -5.49
C ASP A 276 13.59 -13.82 -4.40
N ALA A 277 12.42 -14.44 -4.19
CA ALA A 277 11.48 -14.04 -3.14
C ALA A 277 12.07 -14.21 -1.73
N TRP A 278 12.77 -15.31 -1.46
CA TRP A 278 13.45 -15.53 -0.19
C TRP A 278 14.59 -14.53 0.05
N ILE A 279 15.36 -14.21 -0.99
CA ILE A 279 16.43 -13.19 -0.94
C ILE A 279 15.86 -11.81 -0.61
N ASP A 280 14.74 -11.41 -1.23
CA ASP A 280 14.09 -10.14 -0.88
C ASP A 280 13.51 -10.14 0.56
N VAL A 281 12.97 -11.27 1.05
CA VAL A 281 12.47 -11.41 2.44
C VAL A 281 13.61 -11.21 3.45
N GLU A 282 14.74 -11.89 3.26
CA GLU A 282 15.89 -11.75 4.16
C GLU A 282 16.56 -10.37 4.03
N ALA A 283 16.53 -9.76 2.85
CA ALA A 283 16.95 -8.36 2.67
C ALA A 283 16.05 -7.38 3.46
N LEU A 284 14.72 -7.56 3.41
CA LEU A 284 13.78 -6.76 4.21
C LEU A 284 14.01 -6.98 5.71
N ARG A 285 14.13 -8.23 6.16
CA ARG A 285 14.41 -8.58 7.56
C ARG A 285 15.69 -7.90 8.06
N GLY A 286 16.76 -7.93 7.26
CA GLY A 286 18.03 -7.29 7.59
C GLY A 286 17.93 -5.77 7.77
N VAL A 287 17.20 -5.07 6.90
CA VAL A 287 17.03 -3.60 7.04
C VAL A 287 16.06 -3.22 8.14
N VAL A 288 15.01 -4.02 8.41
CA VAL A 288 14.11 -3.83 9.57
C VAL A 288 14.88 -4.01 10.87
N MET A 289 15.65 -5.09 11.01
CA MET A 289 16.49 -5.36 12.18
C MET A 289 17.51 -4.25 12.41
N GLN A 290 18.19 -3.77 11.36
CA GLN A 290 19.12 -2.65 11.45
C GLN A 290 18.44 -1.34 11.87
N ALA A 291 17.22 -1.06 11.38
CA ALA A 291 16.46 0.13 11.74
C ALA A 291 15.98 0.07 13.21
N ALA A 292 15.44 -1.08 13.64
CA ALA A 292 14.99 -1.30 15.01
C ALA A 292 16.14 -1.24 16.02
N TRP A 293 17.29 -1.85 15.72
CA TRP A 293 18.49 -1.75 16.53
C TRP A 293 18.99 -0.30 16.65
N ARG A 294 18.96 0.50 15.56
CA ARG A 294 19.33 1.92 15.64
C ARG A 294 18.40 2.72 16.55
N VAL A 295 17.08 2.46 16.50
CA VAL A 295 16.13 3.09 17.42
C VAL A 295 16.42 2.71 18.87
N ALA A 296 16.62 1.42 19.17
CA ALA A 296 16.95 0.94 20.51
C ALA A 296 18.29 1.50 21.04
N ALA A 297 19.29 1.65 20.17
CA ALA A 297 20.61 2.21 20.50
C ALA A 297 20.66 3.75 20.52
N GLY A 298 19.53 4.45 20.40
CA GLY A 298 19.45 5.92 20.38
C GLY A 298 20.16 6.58 19.18
N GLN A 299 20.40 5.84 18.10
CA GLN A 299 21.13 6.30 16.92
C GLN A 299 20.21 6.94 15.87
N PRO A 300 20.71 7.81 14.98
CA PRO A 300 19.95 8.35 13.85
C PRO A 300 19.35 7.24 12.97
N ALA A 301 18.04 7.01 13.11
CA ALA A 301 17.35 5.87 12.50
C ALA A 301 16.54 6.23 11.23
N ALA A 302 16.19 7.51 11.03
CA ALA A 302 15.30 7.98 9.95
C ALA A 302 15.58 7.36 8.57
N ALA A 303 16.83 7.42 8.11
CA ALA A 303 17.23 6.85 6.82
C ALA A 303 17.10 5.32 6.76
N ALA A 304 17.32 4.62 7.87
CA ALA A 304 17.16 3.16 7.98
C ALA A 304 15.67 2.76 7.99
N ILE A 305 14.84 3.52 8.70
CA ILE A 305 13.38 3.36 8.72
C ILE A 305 12.80 3.60 7.32
N ALA A 306 13.22 4.68 6.64
CA ALA A 306 12.84 4.95 5.26
C ALA A 306 13.28 3.84 4.30
N THR A 307 14.49 3.28 4.48
CA THR A 307 14.98 2.13 3.72
C THR A 307 14.14 0.87 3.96
N ALA A 308 13.78 0.58 5.22
CA ALA A 308 12.91 -0.56 5.57
C ALA A 308 11.50 -0.40 4.99
N LYS A 309 10.89 0.79 5.10
CA LYS A 309 9.59 1.13 4.50
C LYS A 309 9.60 0.97 2.98
N TRP A 310 10.67 1.40 2.31
CA TRP A 310 10.83 1.24 0.85
C TRP A 310 10.97 -0.24 0.45
N TRP A 311 11.74 -1.04 1.19
CA TRP A 311 11.84 -2.48 0.95
C TRP A 311 10.51 -3.20 1.19
N ALA A 312 9.76 -2.82 2.23
CA ALA A 312 8.45 -3.38 2.53
C ALA A 312 7.45 -3.13 1.39
N ASP A 313 7.35 -1.88 0.93
CA ASP A 313 6.51 -1.46 -0.20
C ASP A 313 6.93 -2.12 -1.54
N ARG A 314 8.23 -2.28 -1.76
CA ARG A 314 8.79 -3.01 -2.91
C ARG A 314 8.47 -4.50 -2.88
N LEU A 315 8.59 -5.14 -1.71
CA LEU A 315 8.41 -6.57 -1.54
C LEU A 315 6.93 -6.97 -1.54
N GLY A 316 6.06 -6.19 -0.89
CA GLY A 316 4.61 -6.41 -0.93
C GLY A 316 4.09 -6.51 -2.36
N ARG A 317 4.52 -5.59 -3.25
CA ARG A 317 4.24 -5.69 -4.69
C ARG A 317 4.80 -6.96 -5.33
N ARG A 318 6.07 -7.32 -5.09
CA ARG A 318 6.70 -8.52 -5.69
C ARG A 318 6.06 -9.84 -5.26
N VAL A 319 5.67 -9.98 -4.00
CA VAL A 319 5.02 -11.20 -3.46
C VAL A 319 3.56 -11.29 -3.91
N SER A 320 2.90 -10.15 -4.13
CA SER A 320 1.55 -10.09 -4.73
C SER A 320 1.51 -10.13 -6.26
N ASP A 321 2.65 -9.96 -6.94
CA ASP A 321 2.73 -10.02 -8.41
C ASP A 321 2.38 -11.45 -8.91
N PRO A 322 1.65 -11.58 -10.04
CA PRO A 322 1.19 -12.88 -10.55
C PRO A 322 2.21 -14.02 -10.69
N PRO A 323 3.52 -13.82 -10.97
CA PRO A 323 4.49 -14.91 -11.11
C PRO A 323 4.70 -15.80 -9.88
N LEU A 324 4.22 -15.38 -8.70
CA LEU A 324 4.28 -16.17 -7.45
C LEU A 324 2.91 -16.70 -6.99
N LEU A 325 1.79 -16.36 -7.65
CA LEU A 325 0.44 -16.71 -7.20
C LEU A 325 -0.36 -17.65 -8.14
N PRO A 326 0.06 -18.92 -8.33
CA PRO A 326 -0.82 -19.96 -8.86
C PRO A 326 -2.10 -20.17 -8.03
N VAL A 327 -2.09 -19.79 -6.75
CA VAL A 327 -3.19 -19.99 -5.79
C VAL A 327 -4.39 -19.12 -6.14
N VAL A 328 -4.18 -17.80 -6.32
CA VAL A 328 -5.25 -16.85 -6.66
C VAL A 328 -5.84 -17.17 -8.04
N GLU A 329 -5.04 -17.64 -9.00
CA GLU A 329 -5.58 -18.11 -10.28
C GLU A 329 -6.35 -19.44 -10.16
N ALA A 330 -5.95 -20.36 -9.28
CA ALA A 330 -6.67 -21.61 -9.04
C ALA A 330 -8.05 -21.39 -8.41
N GLU A 331 -8.15 -20.51 -7.40
CA GLU A 331 -9.43 -20.14 -6.78
C GLU A 331 -10.31 -19.33 -7.75
N ARG A 332 -9.73 -18.37 -8.48
CA ARG A 332 -10.44 -17.68 -9.57
C ARG A 332 -10.88 -18.64 -10.68
N ALA A 333 -10.15 -19.73 -10.94
CA ALA A 333 -10.56 -20.77 -11.89
C ALA A 333 -11.72 -21.64 -11.36
N ALA A 334 -11.82 -21.85 -10.05
CA ALA A 334 -12.99 -22.49 -9.44
C ALA A 334 -14.23 -21.59 -9.57
N ILE A 335 -14.09 -20.29 -9.29
CA ILE A 335 -15.18 -19.29 -9.42
C ILE A 335 -15.60 -19.11 -10.89
N ARG A 336 -14.65 -19.05 -11.82
CA ARG A 336 -14.91 -18.88 -13.27
C ARG A 336 -15.62 -20.07 -13.93
N ARG A 337 -15.71 -21.25 -13.29
CA ARG A 337 -16.46 -22.41 -13.81
C ARG A 337 -17.99 -22.23 -13.83
N ARG A 338 -18.52 -21.05 -13.49
CA ARG A 338 -19.94 -20.67 -13.63
C ARG A 338 -20.22 -19.61 -14.71
N ALA A 339 -19.26 -19.29 -15.58
CA ALA A 339 -19.46 -18.37 -16.71
C ALA A 339 -19.05 -18.99 -18.07
N PRO A 340 -19.85 -18.84 -19.14
CA PRO A 340 -19.46 -19.24 -20.50
C PRO A 340 -18.38 -18.32 -21.11
N ALA A 341 -17.76 -18.72 -22.22
CA ALA A 341 -16.38 -18.32 -22.54
C ALA A 341 -16.12 -17.80 -23.98
N GLY A 342 -15.00 -17.10 -24.16
CA GLY A 342 -14.37 -16.72 -25.45
C GLY A 342 -13.26 -15.66 -25.27
N GLY A 343 -12.15 -15.63 -26.03
CA GLY A 343 -11.80 -16.55 -27.13
C GLY A 343 -10.51 -16.36 -27.96
N ALA A 344 -9.41 -15.71 -27.48
CA ALA A 344 -8.05 -15.72 -28.11
C ALA A 344 -7.88 -15.07 -29.53
N ALA A 345 -6.68 -14.76 -30.11
CA ALA A 345 -5.36 -14.36 -29.57
C ALA A 345 -4.39 -13.68 -30.61
N ARG A 346 -3.69 -12.60 -30.18
CA ARG A 346 -2.29 -12.10 -30.44
C ARG A 346 -1.43 -12.36 -31.74
N ARG A 347 -0.87 -11.26 -32.30
CA ARG A 347 0.49 -11.05 -32.95
C ARG A 347 0.78 -11.85 -34.29
N PRO A 348 1.80 -11.64 -35.19
CA PRO A 348 2.88 -10.63 -35.44
C PRO A 348 2.98 -10.07 -36.95
N ALA A 349 4.04 -9.44 -37.55
CA ALA A 349 4.78 -8.18 -37.20
C ALA A 349 5.94 -7.56 -38.13
N ALA A 350 6.18 -6.19 -38.10
CA ALA A 350 7.49 -5.41 -38.00
C ALA A 350 7.99 -4.26 -38.97
N ARG A 351 8.46 -3.10 -38.40
CA ARG A 351 9.52 -2.09 -38.81
C ARG A 351 9.27 -1.12 -40.01
N ARG A 352 9.85 0.11 -40.21
CA ARG A 352 10.80 1.09 -39.51
C ARG A 352 11.01 2.38 -40.42
N ALA A 353 11.45 3.66 -40.17
CA ALA A 353 11.56 4.78 -39.15
C ALA A 353 11.51 6.14 -39.92
N PRO A 354 10.87 7.26 -39.47
CA PRO A 354 11.53 8.33 -38.66
C PRO A 354 10.58 9.33 -37.88
N SER A 355 11.12 10.50 -37.49
CA SER A 355 10.55 11.67 -36.78
C SER A 355 9.12 12.16 -37.12
N GLY A 356 8.37 12.58 -36.08
CA GLY A 356 7.05 13.25 -36.15
C GLY A 356 6.77 14.13 -34.92
N SER A 357 5.70 14.94 -34.95
CA SER A 357 5.41 15.99 -33.94
C SER A 357 4.53 15.49 -32.79
N MET A 358 4.98 15.65 -31.54
CA MET A 358 4.16 15.33 -30.36
C MET A 358 3.28 16.52 -29.96
N SER A 359 1.97 16.28 -29.83
CA SER A 359 1.04 17.26 -29.25
C SER A 359 1.36 17.54 -27.78
N ALA A 360 1.13 18.77 -27.32
CA ALA A 360 1.28 19.17 -25.93
C ALA A 360 0.01 18.82 -25.11
N PRO A 361 0.15 18.44 -23.82
CA PRO A 361 -1.00 18.15 -22.96
C PRO A 361 -1.80 19.41 -22.60
N ARG A 362 -3.11 19.26 -22.43
CA ARG A 362 -4.01 20.33 -21.99
C ARG A 362 -3.73 20.75 -20.54
N ALA A 363 -3.60 22.06 -20.31
CA ALA A 363 -3.22 22.63 -19.01
C ALA A 363 -4.34 22.73 -17.96
N ALA A 364 -5.62 22.57 -18.35
CA ALA A 364 -6.79 22.63 -17.47
C ALA A 364 -7.78 21.54 -17.87
N THR A 365 -8.48 20.95 -16.90
CA THR A 365 -9.36 19.80 -17.16
C THR A 365 -10.67 20.21 -17.81
N LEU A 366 -11.09 19.49 -18.85
CA LEU A 366 -12.42 19.58 -19.43
C LEU A 366 -13.46 19.10 -18.41
N ARG A 367 -14.52 19.88 -18.22
CA ARG A 367 -15.68 19.46 -17.43
C ARG A 367 -16.54 18.49 -18.22
N TYR A 368 -17.30 17.65 -17.52
CA TYR A 368 -18.24 16.72 -18.13
C TYR A 368 -19.18 17.42 -19.13
N ASP A 369 -19.73 18.58 -18.78
CA ASP A 369 -20.66 19.33 -19.63
C ASP A 369 -20.03 20.05 -20.83
N GLU A 370 -18.71 20.20 -20.87
CA GLU A 370 -17.99 20.81 -22.00
C GLU A 370 -17.77 19.83 -23.17
N VAL A 371 -18.04 18.54 -22.96
CA VAL A 371 -17.80 17.46 -23.94
C VAL A 371 -19.09 16.96 -24.58
N SER A 372 -19.08 16.81 -25.91
CA SER A 372 -20.18 16.30 -26.74
C SER A 372 -19.85 14.96 -27.40
N VAL A 373 -20.89 14.16 -27.67
CA VAL A 373 -20.74 12.92 -28.48
C VAL A 373 -20.49 13.32 -29.94
N GLY A 374 -19.44 12.74 -30.53
CA GLY A 374 -18.92 13.14 -31.85
C GLY A 374 -17.67 14.01 -31.79
N ASP A 375 -17.26 14.53 -30.62
CA ASP A 375 -16.04 15.33 -30.49
C ASP A 375 -14.80 14.52 -30.90
N ALA A 376 -14.04 15.05 -31.86
CA ALA A 376 -12.80 14.45 -32.34
C ALA A 376 -11.61 14.88 -31.48
N LEU A 377 -10.81 13.92 -31.03
CA LEU A 377 -9.54 14.19 -30.37
C LEU A 377 -8.48 14.53 -31.44
N PRO A 378 -7.61 15.55 -31.23
CA PRO A 378 -6.48 15.82 -32.11
C PRO A 378 -5.62 14.56 -32.30
N ALA A 379 -5.04 14.35 -33.47
CA ALA A 379 -4.17 13.19 -33.69
C ALA A 379 -2.84 13.33 -32.94
N LEU A 380 -2.31 12.22 -32.40
CA LEU A 380 -0.99 12.15 -31.78
C LEU A 380 -0.09 11.19 -32.55
N GLU A 381 0.98 11.72 -33.15
CA GLU A 381 2.05 10.90 -33.70
C GLU A 381 3.00 10.45 -32.59
N VAL A 382 3.26 9.14 -32.52
CA VAL A 382 4.22 8.53 -31.59
C VAL A 382 5.30 7.83 -32.42
N PRO A 383 6.49 8.45 -32.58
CA PRO A 383 7.64 7.80 -33.20
C PRO A 383 8.13 6.65 -32.31
N ILE A 384 7.80 5.42 -32.68
CA ILE A 384 8.20 4.23 -31.93
C ILE A 384 9.70 4.03 -32.16
N THR A 385 10.48 3.73 -31.11
CA THR A 385 11.92 3.51 -31.21
C THR A 385 12.34 2.27 -30.42
N ALA A 386 13.55 1.77 -30.65
CA ALA A 386 14.11 0.69 -29.81
C ALA A 386 14.15 1.12 -28.35
N THR A 387 14.53 2.38 -28.08
CA THR A 387 14.51 2.99 -26.75
C THR A 387 13.09 3.01 -26.16
N ALA A 388 12.08 3.46 -26.91
CA ALA A 388 10.69 3.50 -26.42
C ALA A 388 10.15 2.09 -26.11
N ILE A 389 10.54 1.08 -26.90
CA ILE A 389 10.13 -0.31 -26.70
C ILE A 389 10.83 -0.92 -25.48
N VAL A 390 12.15 -0.79 -25.37
CA VAL A 390 12.93 -1.35 -24.26
C VAL A 390 12.61 -0.63 -22.95
N ALA A 391 12.55 0.71 -22.94
CA ALA A 391 12.17 1.49 -21.77
C ALA A 391 10.72 1.24 -21.37
N GLY A 392 9.80 1.13 -22.33
CA GLY A 392 8.40 0.76 -22.08
C GLY A 392 8.25 -0.64 -21.49
N ALA A 393 9.00 -1.63 -22.01
CA ALA A 393 9.04 -2.97 -21.46
C ALA A 393 9.65 -3.02 -20.05
N ILE A 394 10.71 -2.24 -19.77
CA ILE A 394 11.30 -2.11 -18.43
C ILE A 394 10.32 -1.45 -17.46
N ALA A 395 9.71 -0.33 -17.84
CA ALA A 395 8.74 0.41 -17.01
C ALA A 395 7.49 -0.42 -16.71
N SER A 396 7.02 -1.22 -17.69
CA SER A 396 5.92 -2.15 -17.53
C SER A 396 6.32 -3.55 -17.02
N ARG A 397 7.61 -3.76 -16.71
CA ARG A 397 8.20 -5.00 -16.17
C ARG A 397 7.97 -6.26 -17.03
N ASP A 398 7.79 -6.09 -18.33
CA ASP A 398 7.59 -7.17 -19.32
C ASP A 398 8.93 -7.66 -19.88
N TYR A 399 9.66 -8.40 -19.05
CA TYR A 399 10.98 -8.94 -19.38
C TYR A 399 10.91 -10.16 -20.33
N GLN A 400 9.98 -10.21 -21.29
CA GLN A 400 10.05 -11.19 -22.37
C GLN A 400 11.15 -10.78 -23.37
N ASP A 401 12.00 -11.74 -23.73
CA ASP A 401 13.19 -11.52 -24.58
C ASP A 401 12.84 -10.82 -25.92
N VAL A 402 11.63 -11.03 -26.43
CA VAL A 402 11.12 -10.41 -27.66
C VAL A 402 10.91 -8.88 -27.56
N HIS A 403 11.14 -8.29 -26.40
CA HIS A 403 11.04 -6.85 -26.13
C HIS A 403 12.42 -6.18 -25.92
N HIS A 404 13.51 -6.96 -25.77
CA HIS A 404 14.86 -6.41 -25.52
C HIS A 404 16.01 -7.11 -26.27
N ASP A 405 15.86 -8.38 -26.68
CA ASP A 405 16.82 -9.11 -27.52
C ASP A 405 16.29 -9.28 -28.95
N ALA A 406 16.98 -8.65 -29.90
CA ALA A 406 16.61 -8.63 -31.31
C ALA A 406 16.99 -9.91 -32.09
N ALA A 407 17.87 -10.76 -31.56
CA ALA A 407 18.20 -12.06 -32.12
C ALA A 407 17.17 -13.12 -31.67
N LEU A 408 16.87 -13.18 -30.36
CA LEU A 408 15.84 -14.07 -29.81
C LEU A 408 14.44 -13.73 -30.32
N ALA A 409 14.13 -12.45 -30.57
CA ALA A 409 12.90 -12.05 -31.26
C ALA A 409 12.79 -12.71 -32.65
N ARG A 410 13.86 -12.68 -33.45
CA ARG A 410 13.88 -13.28 -34.79
C ARG A 410 13.86 -14.80 -34.77
N GLN A 411 14.55 -15.42 -33.82
CA GLN A 411 14.46 -16.87 -33.57
C GLN A 411 13.02 -17.31 -33.24
N ARG A 412 12.22 -16.43 -32.62
CA ARG A 412 10.79 -16.63 -32.31
C ARG A 412 9.84 -16.10 -33.40
N GLY A 413 10.32 -15.87 -34.62
CA GLY A 413 9.48 -15.50 -35.78
C GLY A 413 9.06 -14.02 -35.86
N SER A 414 9.62 -13.15 -35.03
CA SER A 414 9.37 -11.70 -35.04
C SER A 414 10.49 -10.96 -35.79
N LYS A 415 10.20 -10.14 -36.80
CA LYS A 415 11.25 -9.49 -37.63
C LYS A 415 12.17 -8.51 -36.85
N ASP A 416 11.82 -8.14 -35.61
CA ASP A 416 12.69 -7.48 -34.62
C ASP A 416 12.11 -7.57 -33.19
N ILE A 417 12.69 -6.88 -32.20
CA ILE A 417 11.98 -6.52 -30.95
C ILE A 417 10.78 -5.62 -31.23
N PHE A 418 9.75 -5.65 -30.38
CA PHE A 418 8.49 -4.92 -30.63
C PHE A 418 7.80 -4.39 -29.39
N MET A 419 6.90 -3.43 -29.55
CA MET A 419 6.18 -2.80 -28.45
C MET A 419 5.22 -3.79 -27.77
N ASN A 420 5.28 -3.86 -26.44
CA ASN A 420 4.37 -4.67 -25.66
C ASN A 420 3.03 -3.95 -25.43
N ILE A 421 2.01 -4.72 -25.04
CA ILE A 421 0.65 -4.20 -24.85
C ILE A 421 0.56 -3.16 -23.73
N LEU A 422 1.42 -3.25 -22.72
CA LEU A 422 1.41 -2.35 -21.57
C LEU A 422 1.95 -0.96 -21.96
N THR A 423 2.96 -0.90 -22.83
CA THR A 423 3.43 0.37 -23.43
C THR A 423 2.36 0.98 -24.33
N THR A 424 1.65 0.17 -25.15
CA THR A 424 0.51 0.66 -25.93
C THR A 424 -0.60 1.23 -25.04
N ASN A 425 -0.93 0.54 -23.95
CA ASN A 425 -1.96 0.97 -23.00
C ASN A 425 -1.57 2.30 -22.33
N GLY A 426 -0.29 2.46 -21.96
CA GLY A 426 0.25 3.74 -21.48
C GLY A 426 0.11 4.88 -22.49
N TRP A 427 0.39 4.64 -23.78
CA TRP A 427 0.18 5.64 -24.84
C TRP A 427 -1.29 5.96 -25.10
N VAL A 428 -2.19 4.98 -25.04
CA VAL A 428 -3.65 5.20 -25.18
C VAL A 428 -4.21 5.98 -23.99
N GLY A 429 -3.86 5.60 -22.76
CA GLY A 429 -4.27 6.32 -21.55
C GLY A 429 -3.77 7.76 -21.60
N ARG A 430 -2.46 7.95 -21.86
CA ARG A 430 -1.86 9.27 -22.03
C ARG A 430 -2.57 10.09 -23.12
N TYR A 431 -2.81 9.51 -24.29
CA TYR A 431 -3.42 10.22 -25.42
C TYR A 431 -4.77 10.85 -25.05
N VAL A 432 -5.59 10.11 -24.30
CA VAL A 432 -6.90 10.58 -23.88
C VAL A 432 -6.80 11.56 -22.69
N THR A 433 -5.87 11.37 -21.74
CA THR A 433 -5.66 12.34 -20.64
C THR A 433 -4.98 13.63 -21.10
N ASP A 434 -4.09 13.59 -22.09
CA ASP A 434 -3.46 14.79 -22.68
C ASP A 434 -4.51 15.67 -23.38
N TRP A 435 -5.59 15.09 -23.91
CA TRP A 435 -6.75 15.82 -24.44
C TRP A 435 -7.69 16.32 -23.33
N ALA A 436 -7.99 15.48 -22.33
CA ALA A 436 -8.97 15.77 -21.29
C ALA A 436 -8.45 16.73 -20.19
N GLY A 437 -7.16 16.69 -19.87
CA GLY A 437 -6.52 17.48 -18.81
C GLY A 437 -6.30 16.71 -17.49
N PRO A 438 -5.61 17.33 -16.51
CA PRO A 438 -4.91 16.63 -15.43
C PRO A 438 -5.79 16.00 -14.34
N GLU A 439 -7.06 16.40 -14.18
CA GLU A 439 -7.97 15.83 -13.17
C GLU A 439 -8.87 14.72 -13.75
N ALA A 440 -8.76 14.42 -15.05
CA ALA A 440 -9.56 13.39 -15.70
C ALA A 440 -9.17 11.97 -15.23
N LEU A 441 -10.13 11.21 -14.71
CA LEU A 441 -9.88 9.89 -14.13
C LEU A 441 -10.22 8.77 -15.12
N LEU A 442 -9.21 8.08 -15.63
CA LEU A 442 -9.37 6.83 -16.39
C LEU A 442 -10.09 5.77 -15.52
N ARG A 443 -11.26 5.31 -15.98
CA ARG A 443 -12.07 4.27 -15.33
C ARG A 443 -11.89 2.91 -15.99
N CYS A 444 -11.82 2.86 -17.32
CA CYS A 444 -11.64 1.64 -18.10
C CYS A 444 -10.82 1.92 -19.36
N VAL A 445 -10.07 0.92 -19.82
CA VAL A 445 -9.42 0.90 -21.14
C VAL A 445 -9.57 -0.51 -21.73
N ASP A 446 -10.59 -0.74 -22.54
CA ASP A 446 -10.76 -1.99 -23.31
C ASP A 446 -10.16 -1.78 -24.71
N ILE A 447 -8.96 -2.33 -24.93
CA ILE A 447 -8.22 -2.21 -26.18
C ILE A 447 -7.74 -3.55 -26.69
N ARG A 448 -7.79 -3.71 -28.02
CA ARG A 448 -7.34 -4.89 -28.74
C ARG A 448 -6.13 -4.51 -29.60
N LEU A 449 -5.10 -5.35 -29.60
CA LEU A 449 -3.94 -5.16 -30.48
C LEU A 449 -4.14 -5.90 -31.82
N GLY A 450 -3.89 -5.19 -32.90
CA GLY A 450 -3.75 -5.74 -34.25
C GLY A 450 -2.29 -5.70 -34.71
N ALA A 451 -1.98 -4.81 -35.66
CA ALA A 451 -0.69 -4.62 -36.30
C ALA A 451 0.40 -4.16 -35.30
N PRO A 452 1.36 -4.99 -34.88
CA PRO A 452 2.28 -4.63 -33.80
C PRO A 452 3.27 -3.52 -34.20
N ASN A 453 3.70 -2.73 -33.21
CA ASN A 453 4.56 -1.54 -33.36
C ASN A 453 6.04 -1.83 -33.07
N TYR A 454 6.94 -1.17 -33.79
CA TYR A 454 8.37 -1.52 -33.86
C TYR A 454 9.32 -0.34 -33.74
N PRO A 455 10.63 -0.59 -33.54
CA PRO A 455 11.65 0.44 -33.70
C PRO A 455 11.55 1.08 -35.09
N GLY A 456 10.94 2.26 -35.15
CA GLY A 456 10.66 3.05 -36.34
C GLY A 456 9.30 2.90 -36.98
N ASP A 457 8.31 2.28 -36.36
CA ASP A 457 6.95 2.55 -36.83
C ASP A 457 6.57 3.95 -36.28
N THR A 458 5.81 4.73 -37.04
CA THR A 458 5.09 5.88 -36.45
C THR A 458 3.66 5.42 -36.21
N MET A 459 3.26 5.41 -34.93
CA MET A 459 1.88 5.15 -34.55
C MET A 459 1.13 6.48 -34.50
N VAL A 460 0.08 6.62 -35.31
CA VAL A 460 -0.84 7.76 -35.24
C VAL A 460 -2.05 7.33 -34.41
N LEU A 461 -2.21 7.91 -33.23
CA LEU A 461 -3.40 7.78 -32.39
C LEU A 461 -4.44 8.82 -32.79
N SER A 462 -5.67 8.38 -33.01
CA SER A 462 -6.86 9.21 -33.15
C SER A 462 -7.97 8.71 -32.22
N GLY A 463 -8.93 9.58 -31.92
CA GLY A 463 -10.09 9.20 -31.12
C GLY A 463 -11.31 10.09 -31.35
N THR A 464 -12.47 9.60 -30.90
CA THR A 464 -13.74 10.31 -30.99
C THR A 464 -14.62 9.95 -29.80
N VAL A 465 -15.29 10.93 -29.18
CA VAL A 465 -16.25 10.67 -28.11
C VAL A 465 -17.44 9.89 -28.67
N ALA A 466 -17.59 8.64 -28.22
CA ALA A 466 -18.60 7.69 -28.72
C ALA A 466 -19.85 7.63 -27.84
N ALA A 467 -19.72 7.91 -26.54
CA ALA A 467 -20.85 7.98 -25.60
C ALA A 467 -20.55 8.90 -24.41
N LYS A 468 -21.62 9.34 -23.73
CA LYS A 468 -21.58 10.18 -22.53
C LYS A 468 -22.76 9.80 -21.63
N ARG A 469 -22.52 9.49 -20.36
CA ARG A 469 -23.51 9.00 -19.39
C ARG A 469 -23.00 9.18 -17.96
N ASP A 470 -23.85 9.66 -17.04
CA ASP A 470 -23.67 9.57 -15.59
C ASP A 470 -22.28 10.03 -15.07
N GLY A 471 -21.73 11.13 -15.63
CA GLY A 471 -20.40 11.67 -15.30
C GLY A 471 -19.23 11.02 -16.07
N ILE A 472 -19.50 9.99 -16.88
CA ILE A 472 -18.54 9.22 -17.65
C ILE A 472 -18.60 9.58 -19.15
N VAL A 473 -17.43 9.73 -19.76
CA VAL A 473 -17.24 9.92 -21.21
C VAL A 473 -16.52 8.70 -21.77
N THR A 474 -17.10 8.07 -22.79
CA THR A 474 -16.50 6.94 -23.52
C THR A 474 -15.90 7.43 -24.82
N VAL A 475 -14.57 7.35 -24.96
CA VAL A 475 -13.83 7.71 -26.17
C VAL A 475 -13.49 6.44 -26.95
N ALA A 476 -13.95 6.32 -28.19
CA ALA A 476 -13.44 5.32 -29.12
C ALA A 476 -12.05 5.74 -29.60
N VAL A 477 -11.08 4.82 -29.53
CA VAL A 477 -9.67 5.09 -29.84
C VAL A 477 -9.15 4.14 -30.91
N ARG A 478 -8.28 4.67 -31.79
CA ARG A 478 -7.59 3.92 -32.84
C ARG A 478 -6.15 4.41 -32.96
N GLY A 479 -5.19 3.53 -32.78
CA GLY A 479 -3.78 3.77 -33.12
C GLY A 479 -3.43 2.95 -34.36
N ALA A 480 -3.03 3.59 -35.44
CA ALA A 480 -2.64 2.94 -36.69
C ALA A 480 -1.16 3.18 -37.00
N ASN A 481 -0.52 2.23 -37.69
CA ASN A 481 0.81 2.36 -38.27
C ASN A 481 0.80 1.89 -39.74
N GLN A 482 1.96 1.82 -40.39
CA GLN A 482 2.08 1.42 -41.81
C GLN A 482 1.63 -0.03 -42.09
N LEU A 483 1.46 -0.86 -41.06
CA LEU A 483 0.98 -2.24 -41.15
C LEU A 483 -0.53 -2.37 -40.83
N GLY A 484 -1.22 -1.26 -40.53
CA GLY A 484 -2.64 -1.19 -40.21
C GLY A 484 -2.93 -0.80 -38.75
N ASP A 485 -4.09 -1.21 -38.25
CA ASP A 485 -4.56 -0.86 -36.91
C ASP A 485 -3.74 -1.56 -35.83
N HIS A 486 -2.86 -0.83 -35.16
CA HIS A 486 -2.07 -1.33 -34.03
C HIS A 486 -2.92 -1.58 -32.81
N VAL A 487 -3.82 -0.64 -32.51
CA VAL A 487 -4.70 -0.70 -31.36
C VAL A 487 -6.06 -0.11 -31.73
N SER A 488 -7.13 -0.77 -31.31
CA SER A 488 -8.49 -0.22 -31.40
C SER A 488 -9.32 -0.65 -30.19
N GLY A 489 -10.25 0.21 -29.76
CA GLY A 489 -11.02 -0.03 -28.55
C GLY A 489 -11.71 1.20 -28.00
N GLN A 490 -11.99 1.20 -26.70
CA GLN A 490 -12.64 2.28 -25.98
C GLN A 490 -11.94 2.59 -24.66
N VAL A 491 -11.98 3.87 -24.28
CA VAL A 491 -11.48 4.43 -23.03
C VAL A 491 -12.62 5.12 -22.30
N GLU A 492 -12.82 4.83 -21.02
CA GLU A 492 -13.80 5.51 -20.18
C GLU A 492 -13.11 6.47 -19.22
N LEU A 493 -13.58 7.71 -19.20
CA LEU A 493 -13.11 8.80 -18.34
C LEU A 493 -14.24 9.21 -17.40
N ALA A 494 -13.94 9.50 -16.13
CA ALA A 494 -14.78 10.41 -15.35
C ALA A 494 -14.17 11.82 -15.43
N LEU A 495 -15.03 12.81 -15.68
CA LEU A 495 -14.68 14.24 -15.72
C LEU A 495 -15.36 15.00 -14.57
N PRO A 496 -14.79 16.13 -14.11
CA PRO A 496 -15.40 16.99 -13.07
C PRO A 496 -16.59 17.82 -13.58
#